data_AF-A0A091S5J7-F1
#
_entry.id   AF-A0A091S5J7-F1
#
_cell.length_a   1.000
_cell.length_b   1.000
_cell.length_c   1.000
_cell.angle_alpha   90.00
_cell.angle_beta   90.00
_cell.angle_gamma   90.00
#
_symmetry.space_group_name_H-M   'P 1'
#
loop_
_entity.id
_entity.type
_entity.pdbx_description
1 polymer ?
#
loop_
_entity_poly.entity_id
_entity_poly.type
_entity_poly.pdbx_seq_one_letter_code
_entity_poly.pdbx_strand_id
1 'polypeptide(L)' 'GMIGYGMAKGAVHQLCQSLAGPNSVSAAVAILPVTLDTPANRKSMPDADFSSWTPLEFIAE' A
#
# COMPACT_ATOMS: atom_id res chain seq x y z
N GLY A 1 -15.15 -2.41 6.65
CA GLY A 1 -15.41 -3.41 5.59
C GLY A 1 -14.12 -4.01 5.08
N MET A 2 -13.54 -4.96 5.81
CA MET A 2 -12.20 -5.48 5.51
C MET A 2 -12.20 -6.63 4.50
N ILE A 3 -13.31 -7.35 4.31
CA ILE A 3 -13.43 -8.41 3.29
C ILE A 3 -13.30 -7.82 1.88
N GLY A 4 -14.08 -6.77 1.58
CA GLY A 4 -14.00 -6.06 0.30
C GLY A 4 -12.61 -5.46 0.05
N TYR A 5 -12.03 -4.85 1.08
CA TYR A 5 -10.67 -4.30 1.01
C TYR A 5 -9.63 -5.39 0.72
N GLY A 6 -9.67 -6.51 1.45
CA GLY A 6 -8.75 -7.64 1.28
C GLY A 6 -8.85 -8.28 -0.11
N MET A 7 -10.08 -8.50 -0.61
CA MET A 7 -10.29 -9.01 -1.97
C MET A 7 -9.71 -8.05 -3.02
N ALA A 8 -9.98 -6.76 -2.90
CA ALA A 8 -9.49 -5.75 -3.84
C ALA A 8 -7.95 -5.69 -3.86
N LYS A 9 -7.30 -5.68 -2.68
CA LYS A 9 -5.83 -5.69 -2.59
C LYS A 9 -5.23 -7.00 -3.09
N GLY A 10 -5.82 -8.15 -2.76
CA GLY A 10 -5.39 -9.45 -3.30
C GLY A 10 -5.45 -9.52 -4.82
N ALA A 11 -6.49 -8.98 -5.44
CA ALA A 11 -6.60 -8.89 -6.89
C ALA A 11 -5.49 -8.03 -7.52
N VAL A 12 -5.13 -6.90 -6.90
CA VAL A 12 -4.00 -6.06 -7.36
C VAL A 12 -2.66 -6.77 -7.21
N HIS A 13 -2.45 -7.53 -6.12
CA HIS A 13 -1.22 -8.33 -5.97
C HIS A 13 -1.10 -9.36 -7.11
N GLN A 14 -2.20 -10.05 -7.41
CA GLN A 14 -2.23 -11.02 -8.51
C GLN A 14 -2.00 -10.35 -9.87
N LEU A 15 -2.59 -9.18 -10.10
CA LEU A 15 -2.37 -8.39 -11.31
C LEU A 15 -0.90 -8.01 -11.49
N CYS A 16 -0.24 -7.55 -10.41
CA CYS A 16 1.17 -7.21 -10.43
C CYS A 16 2.05 -8.39 -10.87
N GLN A 17 1.74 -9.60 -10.38
CA GLN A 17 2.44 -10.82 -10.79
C GLN A 17 2.19 -11.16 -12.26
N SER A 18 0.96 -11.02 -12.74
CA SER A 18 0.64 -11.26 -14.16
C SER A 18 1.36 -10.29 -15.10
N LEU A 19 1.50 -9.02 -14.71
CA LEU A 19 2.23 -8.00 -15.48
C LEU A 19 3.75 -8.28 -15.54
N ALA A 20 4.29 -8.96 -14.52
CA ALA A 20 5.69 -9.40 -14.48
C ALA A 20 5.95 -10.73 -15.21
N GLY A 21 4.95 -11.25 -15.93
CA GLY A 21 5.05 -12.52 -16.65
C GLY A 21 6.00 -12.49 -17.87
N PRO A 22 6.06 -13.61 -18.62
CA PRO A 22 6.87 -13.71 -19.83
C PRO A 22 6.50 -12.63 -20.86
N ASN A 23 7.50 -12.04 -21.50
CA ASN A 23 7.40 -10.89 -22.43
C ASN A 23 7.21 -9.52 -21.76
N SER A 24 7.29 -9.42 -20.43
CA SER A 24 7.42 -8.12 -19.78
C SER A 24 8.73 -7.44 -20.16
N VAL A 25 8.66 -6.15 -20.48
CA VAL A 25 9.82 -5.30 -20.83
C VAL A 25 10.17 -4.30 -19.74
N SER A 26 9.41 -4.29 -18.65
CA SER A 26 9.53 -3.38 -17.51
C SER A 26 9.07 -4.06 -16.22
N ALA A 27 9.53 -3.55 -15.08
CA ALA A 27 9.08 -4.02 -13.78
C ALA A 27 7.66 -3.48 -13.47
N ALA A 28 6.79 -4.37 -13.00
CA ALA A 28 5.56 -3.99 -12.31
C ALA A 28 5.80 -4.09 -10.80
N VAL A 29 5.63 -2.98 -10.08
CA VAL A 29 5.91 -2.90 -8.63
C VAL A 29 4.65 -2.46 -7.90
N ALA A 30 4.22 -3.26 -6.93
CA ALA A 30 3.20 -2.90 -5.97
C ALA A 30 3.87 -2.67 -4.60
N ILE A 31 3.71 -1.48 -4.04
CA ILE A 31 4.12 -1.18 -2.66
C ILE A 31 2.96 -1.44 -1.69
N LEU A 32 3.24 -2.14 -0.59
CA LEU A 32 2.24 -2.62 0.38
C LEU A 32 2.45 -1.97 1.75
N PRO A 33 2.19 -0.65 1.89
CA PRO A 33 2.32 0.02 3.19
C PRO A 33 1.25 -0.49 4.18
N VAL A 34 1.62 -0.56 5.45
CA VAL A 34 0.69 -0.90 6.54
C VAL A 34 -0.15 0.32 6.92
N THR A 35 0.49 1.42 7.33
CA THR A 35 -0.20 2.68 7.64
C THR A 35 0.67 3.85 7.23
N LEU A 36 0.14 4.70 6.35
CA LEU A 36 0.79 5.93 5.93
C LEU A 36 0.49 7.05 6.90
N ASP A 37 1.50 7.88 7.17
CA ASP A 37 1.34 9.06 8.00
C ASP A 37 0.68 10.19 7.21
N THR A 38 -0.65 10.28 7.33
CA THR A 38 -1.45 11.31 6.67
C THR A 38 -2.24 12.15 7.68
N PRO A 39 -2.54 13.43 7.38
CA PRO A 39 -3.37 14.25 8.26
C PRO A 39 -4.75 13.62 8.57
N ALA A 40 -5.34 12.92 7.59
CA ALA A 40 -6.61 12.23 7.75
C ALA A 40 -6.51 11.05 8.73
N ASN A 41 -5.44 10.26 8.65
CA ASN A 41 -5.19 9.15 9.57
C ASN A 41 -4.94 9.67 11.00
N ARG A 42 -4.10 10.70 11.17
CA ARG A 42 -3.84 11.30 12.49
C ARG A 42 -5.12 11.86 13.13
N LYS A 43 -5.98 12.52 12.34
CA LYS A 43 -7.28 13.01 12.83
C LYS A 43 -8.22 11.87 13.26
N SER A 44 -8.21 10.77 12.52
CA SER A 44 -9.11 9.63 12.77
C SER A 44 -8.61 8.68 13.86
N MET A 45 -7.31 8.68 14.12
CA MET A 45 -6.62 7.84 15.10
C MET A 45 -5.64 8.68 15.94
N PRO A 46 -6.14 9.63 16.76
CA PRO A 46 -5.30 10.61 17.45
C PRO A 46 -4.36 10.00 18.50
N ASP A 47 -4.72 8.85 19.06
CA ASP A 47 -3.98 8.17 20.13
C ASP A 47 -3.11 6.99 19.63
N ALA A 48 -2.96 6.84 18.31
CA ALA A 48 -2.12 5.79 17.73
C ALA A 48 -0.62 6.08 17.90
N ASP A 49 0.19 5.02 17.89
CA ASP A 49 1.64 5.16 17.85
C ASP A 49 2.13 5.56 16.45
N PHE A 50 2.29 6.86 16.22
CA PHE A 50 2.75 7.41 14.95
C PHE A 50 4.20 7.05 14.61
N SER A 51 5.01 6.58 15.57
CA SER A 51 6.38 6.14 15.28
C SER A 51 6.43 4.88 14.41
N SER A 52 5.33 4.13 14.34
CA SER A 52 5.16 2.95 13.49
C SER A 52 4.64 3.26 12.08
N TRP A 53 4.24 4.50 11.81
CA TRP A 53 3.63 4.88 10.53
C TRP A 53 4.69 5.31 9.53
N THR A 54 4.47 5.00 8.25
CA THR A 54 5.42 5.34 7.18
C THR A 54 5.24 6.81 6.76
N PRO A 55 6.28 7.67 6.87
CA PRO A 55 6.24 9.04 6.35
C PRO A 55 6.01 9.06 4.85
N LEU A 56 5.36 10.11 4.33
CA LEU A 56 5.08 10.21 2.89
C LEU A 56 6.35 10.48 2.09
N GLU A 57 7.31 11.19 2.67
CA GLU A 57 8.60 11.50 2.09
C GLU A 57 9.41 10.22 1.83
N PHE A 58 9.30 9.22 2.72
CA PHE A 58 9.94 7.91 2.53
C PHE A 58 9.42 7.16 1.29
N ILE A 59 8.16 7.37 0.91
CA ILE A 59 7.59 6.76 -0.30
C ILE A 59 7.98 7.54 -1.57
N ALA A 60 8.27 8.84 -1.43
CA ALA A 60 8.61 9.71 -2.54
C ALA A 60 10.08 9.64 -2.96
N GLU A 61 10.97 9.30 -2.02
CA GLU A 61 12.41 9.04 -2.26
C GLU A 61 12.65 7.75 -3.06
#